data_AF-A0A354EU72-F1
#
_entry.id   AF-A0A354EU72-F1
#
_cell.length_a   1.000
_cell.length_b   1.000
_cell.length_c   1.000
_cell.angle_alpha   90.00
_cell.angle_beta   90.00
_cell.angle_gamma   90.00
#
_symmetry.space_group_name_H-M   'P 1'
#
loop_
_entity.id
_entity.type
_entity.pdbx_description
1 polymer ?
#
loop_
_entity_poly.entity_id
_entity_poly.type
_entity_poly.pdbx_seq_one_letter_code
_entity_poly.pdbx_strand_id
1 'polypeptide(L)' 'QRGASFGIPGEQVDGMDVLAVRDATARAVKRAREGGGPFILEVKTYRYRGHSMSDPAKYRTKEEVDEVKKTRD' A
#
# COMPACT_ATOMS: atom_id res chain seq x y z
N GLN A 1 -12.32 3.69 -1.19
CA GLN A 1 -12.96 2.61 -0.41
C GLN A 1 -13.49 1.52 -1.35
N ARG A 2 -12.63 0.58 -1.80
CA ARG A 2 -12.97 -0.41 -2.85
C ARG A 2 -13.86 -1.58 -2.39
N GLY A 3 -13.97 -1.83 -1.09
CA GLY A 3 -14.78 -2.93 -0.54
C GLY A 3 -16.24 -2.59 -0.22
N ALA A 4 -16.59 -1.30 -0.23
CA ALA A 4 -17.89 -0.83 0.26
C ALA A 4 -19.09 -1.44 -0.49
N SER A 5 -18.98 -1.62 -1.81
CA SER A 5 -20.03 -2.24 -2.64
C SER A 5 -20.30 -3.71 -2.32
N PHE A 6 -19.37 -4.37 -1.63
CA PHE A 6 -19.45 -5.78 -1.25
C PHE A 6 -19.63 -5.96 0.27
N GLY A 7 -19.84 -4.88 1.02
CA GLY A 7 -19.86 -4.92 2.48
C GLY A 7 -18.52 -5.33 3.10
N ILE A 8 -17.42 -5.24 2.34
CA ILE A 8 -16.08 -5.62 2.81
C ILE A 8 -15.43 -4.38 3.44
N PRO A 9 -15.17 -4.37 4.76
CA PRO A 9 -14.48 -3.27 5.41
C PRO A 9 -13.03 -3.17 4.92
N GLY A 10 -12.45 -1.99 5.05
CA GLY A 10 -11.04 -1.80 4.75
C GLY A 10 -10.47 -0.51 5.29
N GLU A 11 -9.15 -0.45 5.38
CA GLU A 11 -8.39 0.73 5.77
C GLU A 11 -7.24 0.99 4.80
N GLN A 12 -6.80 2.25 4.72
CA GLN A 12 -5.61 2.63 3.98
C GLN A 12 -4.47 2.87 4.97
N VAL A 13 -3.28 2.38 4.67
CA VAL A 13 -2.08 2.56 5.49
C VAL A 13 -0.95 3.13 4.64
N ASP A 14 -0.08 3.93 5.27
CA ASP A 14 1.15 4.36 4.62
C ASP A 14 2.08 3.15 4.44
N GLY A 15 2.31 2.76 3.19
CA GLY A 15 3.17 1.65 2.82
C GLY A 15 4.65 1.97 2.86
N MET A 16 5.01 3.22 3.16
CA MET A 16 6.38 3.65 3.40
C MET A 16 6.77 3.55 4.89
N ASP A 17 5.81 3.31 5.80
CA ASP A 17 6.07 3.04 7.22
C ASP A 17 5.85 1.55 7.53
N VAL A 18 6.94 0.82 7.72
CA VAL A 18 6.90 -0.63 7.97
C VAL A 18 6.18 -1.00 9.28
N LEU A 19 6.24 -0.14 10.30
CA LEU A 19 5.59 -0.39 11.58
C LEU A 19 4.08 -0.17 11.44
N ALA A 20 3.67 0.87 10.72
CA ALA A 20 2.26 1.09 10.40
C ALA A 20 1.66 -0.08 9.60
N VAL A 21 2.38 -0.56 8.57
CA VAL A 21 1.96 -1.72 7.78
C VAL A 21 1.85 -2.98 8.64
N ARG A 22 2.83 -3.25 9.50
CA ARG A 22 2.80 -4.39 10.43
C ARG A 22 1.57 -4.33 11.33
N ASP A 23 1.32 -3.19 11.95
CA ASP A 23 0.24 -3.04 12.92
C ASP A 23 -1.13 -3.12 12.26
N ALA A 24 -1.30 -2.52 11.08
CA ALA A 24 -2.51 -2.64 10.26
C ALA A 24 -2.77 -4.08 9.82
N THR A 25 -1.72 -4.76 9.36
CA THR A 25 -1.78 -6.17 8.97
C THR A 25 -2.18 -7.05 10.17
N ALA A 26 -1.60 -6.81 11.35
CA ALA A 26 -1.93 -7.57 12.56
C ALA A 26 -3.41 -7.43 12.94
N ARG A 27 -3.98 -6.21 12.85
CA ARG A 27 -5.41 -5.97 13.08
C ARG A 27 -6.29 -6.70 12.05
N ALA A 28 -5.96 -6.59 10.77
CA ALA A 28 -6.70 -7.25 9.69
C ALA A 28 -6.68 -8.77 9.81
N VAL A 29 -5.52 -9.37 10.11
CA VAL A 29 -5.36 -10.81 10.34
C VAL A 29 -6.13 -11.27 11.56
N LYS A 30 -6.05 -10.53 12.68
CA LYS A 30 -6.82 -10.85 13.90
C LYS A 30 -8.32 -10.89 13.59
N ARG A 31 -8.84 -9.86 12.91
CA ARG A 31 -10.24 -9.79 12.49
C ARG A 31 -10.66 -11.00 11.65
N ALA A 32 -9.86 -11.38 10.66
CA ALA A 32 -10.15 -12.51 9.79
C ALA A 32 -10.20 -13.83 10.57
N ARG A 33 -9.28 -14.03 11.52
CA ARG A 33 -9.20 -15.23 12.37
C ARG A 33 -10.34 -15.32 13.38
N GLU A 34 -10.85 -14.20 13.87
CA GLU A 34 -11.97 -14.13 14.82
C GLU A 34 -13.35 -14.27 14.14
N GLY A 35 -13.40 -14.68 12.86
CA GLY A 35 -14.65 -14.86 12.12
C GLY A 35 -15.24 -13.55 11.58
N GLY A 36 -14.46 -12.47 11.59
CA GLY A 36 -14.87 -11.18 11.06
C GLY A 36 -15.08 -11.15 9.54
N GLY A 37 -14.65 -12.18 8.82
CA GLY A 37 -14.74 -12.23 7.35
C GLY A 37 -13.65 -11.41 6.66
N PRO A 38 -13.80 -11.15 5.35
CA PRO A 38 -12.78 -10.48 4.54
C PRO A 38 -12.56 -9.02 4.97
N PHE A 39 -11.35 -8.54 4.70
CA PHE A 39 -10.91 -7.16 4.96
C PHE A 39 -9.95 -6.71 3.85
N ILE A 40 -10.09 -5.48 3.38
CA ILE A 40 -9.17 -4.88 2.38
C ILE A 40 -8.21 -3.93 3.10
N LEU A 41 -6.92 -4.25 3.07
CA LEU A 41 -5.87 -3.34 3.52
C LEU A 41 -5.19 -2.71 2.29
N GLU A 42 -5.41 -1.41 2.07
CA GLU A 42 -4.75 -0.66 0.99
C GLU A 42 -3.42 -0.08 1.47
N VAL A 43 -2.32 -0.72 1.09
CA VAL A 43 -0.96 -0.29 1.43
C VAL A 43 -0.45 0.68 0.37
N LYS A 44 -0.41 1.97 0.71
CA LYS A 44 0.03 3.03 -0.21
C LYS A 44 1.55 3.15 -0.23
N THR A 45 2.18 2.62 -1.27
CA THR A 45 3.63 2.65 -1.44
C THR A 45 4.04 3.32 -2.76
N TYR A 46 5.33 3.48 -2.97
CA TYR A 46 5.92 4.04 -4.18
C TYR A 46 6.81 3.01 -4.89
N ARG A 47 6.63 2.84 -6.20
CA ARG A 47 7.48 1.94 -7.01
C ARG A 47 8.61 2.71 -7.65
N TYR A 48 9.84 2.56 -7.16
CA TYR A 48 10.99 3.32 -7.67
C TYR A 48 11.39 3.01 -9.12
N ARG A 49 11.07 1.81 -9.62
CA ARG A 49 11.38 1.38 -11.00
C ARG A 49 10.14 1.41 -11.90
N GLY A 50 10.36 1.33 -13.22
CA GLY A 50 9.29 1.23 -14.21
C GLY A 50 8.37 0.03 -13.98
N HIS A 51 7.32 -0.06 -14.79
CA HIS A 51 6.33 -1.13 -14.73
C HIS A 51 6.91 -2.52 -14.97
N SER A 52 7.91 -2.58 -15.82
CA SER A 52 8.67 -3.78 -16.13
C SER A 52 10.14 -3.43 -16.29
N MET A 53 10.98 -4.44 -16.54
CA MET A 53 12.40 -4.25 -16.85
C MET A 53 12.64 -3.45 -18.13
N SER A 54 11.68 -3.42 -19.06
CA SER A 54 11.77 -2.69 -20.32
C SER A 54 11.12 -1.30 -20.29
N ASP A 55 10.40 -0.96 -19.21
CA ASP A 55 9.71 0.32 -19.10
C ASP A 55 10.68 1.44 -18.68
N PRO A 56 10.94 2.44 -19.55
CA PRO A 56 11.80 3.57 -19.23
C PRO A 56 11.17 4.58 -18.25
N ALA A 57 9.91 4.39 -17.84
CA ALA A 57 9.19 5.23 -16.87
C ALA A 57 9.05 6.71 -17.29
N LYS A 58 8.83 6.99 -18.58
CA LYS A 58 8.71 8.36 -19.13
C LYS A 58 7.50 9.17 -18.63
N TYR A 59 6.59 8.55 -17.88
CA TYR A 59 5.40 9.17 -17.32
C TYR A 59 5.64 9.89 -15.98
N ARG A 60 6.89 9.96 -15.52
CA ARG A 60 7.30 10.65 -14.29
C ARG A 60 8.72 11.18 -14.42
N THR A 61 9.09 12.13 -13.58
CA THR A 61 10.41 12.76 -13.62
C THR A 61 11.41 12.00 -12.75
N LYS A 62 12.71 12.21 -12.98
CA LYS A 62 13.75 11.63 -12.12
C LYS A 62 13.73 12.31 -10.75
N GLU A 63 13.46 13.60 -10.75
CA GLU A 63 13.40 14.47 -9.58
C GLU A 63 12.31 14.00 -8.60
N GLU A 64 11.12 13.65 -9.10
CA GLU A 64 10.04 13.08 -8.27
C GLU A 64 10.51 11.79 -7.57
N VAL A 65 11.12 10.86 -8.32
CA VAL A 65 11.58 9.57 -7.77
C VAL A 65 12.66 9.78 -6.72
N ASP A 66 13.60 10.69 -6.97
CA ASP A 66 14.71 10.99 -6.06
C ASP A 66 14.22 11.72 -4.81
N GLU A 67 13.23 12.60 -4.92
CA GLU A 67 12.60 13.24 -3.76
C GLU A 67 11.89 12.22 -2.88
N VAL A 68 11.10 11.32 -3.47
CA VAL A 68 10.40 10.28 -2.71
C VAL A 68 11.39 9.36 -2.00
N LYS A 69 12.48 8.95 -2.66
CA LYS A 69 13.54 8.16 -2.00
C LYS A 69 14.19 8.87 -0.83
N LYS A 70 14.44 10.18 -0.94
CA LYS A 70 15.09 10.94 0.15
C LYS A 70 14.17 11.16 1.34
N THR A 71 12.87 11.25 1.11
CA THR A 71 11.90 11.70 2.11
C THR A 71 11.03 10.58 2.66
N ARG A 72 10.95 9.43 1.97
CA ARG A 72 10.00 8.36 2.29
C ARG A 72 10.58 6.94 2.26
N ASP A 73 11.86 6.74 1.96
CA ASP A 73 12.50 5.40 2.03
C ASP A 73 13.06 5.08 3.42
#